data_AF-A0A7S0L5L8-F1
#
_entry.id   AF-A0A7S0L5L8-F1
#
_cell.length_a   1.000
_cell.length_b   1.000
_cell.length_c   1.000
_cell.angle_alpha   90.00
_cell.angle_beta   90.00
_cell.angle_gamma   90.00
#
_symmetry.space_group_name_H-M   'P 1'
#
loop_
_entity.id
_entity.type
_entity.pdbx_description
1 polymer ?
#
loop_
_entity_poly.entity_id
_entity_poly.type
_entity_poly.pdbx_seq_one_letter_code
_entity_poly.pdbx_strand_id
1 'polypeptide(L)'
;GELVVLKFQRDRCPACAATHDHFVRAARKWPKSHFFVVDTLAHKRFCKDEVGVKAVPSVHVYCDGELRAALPLNKRGWPMFVSTIKQCRGLGGIELSPMRRLRTKLAEINWQLRSAVSSAILRLLA
;
A
#
# COMPACT_ATOMS: atom_id res chain seq x y z
N GLY A 1 13.35 7.96 3.56
CA GLY A 1 13.14 6.53 3.36
C GLY A 1 12.44 6.19 2.07
N GLU A 2 12.54 4.94 1.66
CA GLU A 2 11.76 4.35 0.57
C GLU A 2 10.31 4.17 1.04
N LEU A 3 9.34 4.66 0.26
CA LEU A 3 7.92 4.57 0.55
C LEU A 3 7.25 3.72 -0.53
N VAL A 4 6.62 2.62 -0.10
CA VAL A 4 5.82 1.75 -0.95
C VAL A 4 4.40 1.70 -0.42
N VAL A 5 3.43 1.93 -1.30
CA VAL A 5 2.01 1.95 -0.97
C VAL A 5 1.29 0.95 -1.85
N LEU A 6 0.63 -0.04 -1.23
CA LEU A 6 -0.17 -1.04 -1.93
C LEU A 6 -1.65 -0.75 -1.69
N LYS A 7 -2.41 -0.38 -2.73
CA LYS A 7 -3.87 -0.35 -2.68
C LYS A 7 -4.42 -1.70 -3.11
N PHE A 8 -5.12 -2.38 -2.21
CA PHE A 8 -5.84 -3.60 -2.50
C PHE A 8 -7.25 -3.29 -2.96
N GLN A 9 -7.64 -3.86 -4.09
CA GLN A 9 -8.97 -3.73 -4.66
C GLN A 9 -9.43 -5.03 -5.33
N ARG A 10 -10.63 -5.03 -5.89
CA ARG A 10 -11.12 -6.08 -6.78
C ARG A 10 -11.87 -5.44 -7.93
N ASP A 11 -11.97 -6.14 -9.05
CA ASP A 11 -12.79 -5.70 -10.16
C ASP A 11 -14.26 -5.52 -9.75
N ARG A 12 -14.96 -4.59 -10.41
CA ARG A 12 -16.38 -4.25 -10.17
C ARG A 12 -16.72 -3.94 -8.71
N CYS A 13 -15.81 -3.29 -7.99
CA CYS A 13 -16.01 -2.81 -6.63
C CYS A 13 -16.31 -1.31 -6.60
N PRO A 14 -17.56 -0.86 -6.32
CA PRO A 14 -17.92 0.56 -6.33
C PRO A 14 -17.09 1.40 -5.36
N ALA A 15 -16.85 0.89 -4.15
CA ALA A 15 -16.01 1.57 -3.15
C ALA A 15 -14.54 1.71 -3.63
N CYS A 16 -14.04 0.74 -4.38
CA CYS A 16 -12.68 0.75 -4.92
C CYS A 16 -12.54 1.78 -6.05
N ALA A 17 -13.57 1.92 -6.90
CA ALA A 17 -13.67 2.93 -7.93
C ALA A 17 -13.75 4.34 -7.32
N ALA A 18 -14.61 4.55 -6.30
CA ALA A 18 -14.79 5.84 -5.62
C ALA A 18 -13.50 6.38 -4.98
N THR A 19 -12.53 5.52 -4.68
CA THR A 19 -11.24 5.90 -4.07
C THR A 19 -10.08 5.92 -5.06
N HIS A 20 -10.31 5.60 -6.34
CA HIS A 20 -9.27 5.51 -7.35
C HIS A 20 -8.61 6.87 -7.62
N ASP A 21 -9.40 7.89 -7.95
CA ASP A 21 -8.86 9.21 -8.28
C ASP A 21 -8.14 9.86 -7.11
N HIS A 22 -8.66 9.66 -5.90
CA HIS A 22 -8.00 10.12 -4.67
C HIS A 22 -6.63 9.45 -4.52
N PHE A 23 -6.55 8.15 -4.76
CA PHE A 23 -5.30 7.38 -4.69
C PHE A 23 -4.29 7.83 -5.75
N VAL A 24 -4.72 8.02 -7.00
CA VAL A 24 -3.88 8.55 -8.09
C VAL A 24 -3.38 9.96 -7.76
N ARG A 25 -4.25 10.84 -7.24
CA ARG A 25 -3.85 12.18 -6.79
C ARG A 25 -2.85 12.13 -5.63
N ALA A 26 -2.97 11.15 -4.73
CA ALA A 26 -1.99 10.95 -3.67
C ALA A 26 -0.64 10.49 -4.24
N ALA A 27 -0.62 9.54 -5.17
CA ALA A 27 0.62 9.09 -5.83
C ALA A 27 1.39 10.27 -6.47
N ARG A 28 0.68 11.12 -7.21
CA ARG A 28 1.26 12.33 -7.84
C ARG A 28 1.85 13.34 -6.85
N LYS A 29 1.33 13.40 -5.62
CA LYS A 29 1.88 14.29 -4.57
C LYS A 29 3.21 13.78 -4.00
N TRP A 30 3.53 12.51 -4.21
CA TRP A 30 4.70 11.85 -3.64
C TRP A 30 5.52 11.13 -4.72
N PRO A 31 6.08 11.85 -5.71
CA PRO A 31 6.68 11.26 -6.90
C PRO A 31 7.92 10.38 -6.64
N LYS A 32 8.56 10.51 -5.47
CA LYS A 32 9.69 9.66 -5.05
C LYS A 32 9.25 8.37 -4.32
N SER A 33 7.99 7.96 -4.50
CA SER A 33 7.39 6.80 -3.83
C SER A 33 6.81 5.84 -4.86
N HIS A 34 6.65 4.58 -4.47
CA HIS A 34 6.02 3.58 -5.32
C HIS A 34 4.59 3.33 -4.89
N PHE A 35 3.64 3.62 -5.77
CA PHE A 35 2.23 3.37 -5.55
C PHE A 35 1.77 2.27 -6.50
N PHE A 36 1.19 1.22 -5.92
CA PHE A 36 0.72 0.06 -6.66
C PHE A 36 -0.74 -0.21 -6.37
N VAL A 37 -1.42 -0.77 -7.37
CA VAL A 37 -2.77 -1.30 -7.24
C VAL A 37 -2.69 -2.81 -7.38
N VAL A 38 -3.24 -3.53 -6.41
CA VAL A 38 -3.22 -5.00 -6.34
C VAL A 38 -4.66 -5.50 -6.45
N ASP A 39 -4.93 -6.34 -7.45
CA ASP A 39 -6.20 -7.06 -7.56
C ASP A 39 -6.19 -8.29 -6.66
N THR A 40 -7.02 -8.24 -5.61
CA THR A 40 -7.17 -9.32 -4.65
C THR A 40 -7.74 -10.60 -5.24
N LEU A 41 -8.46 -10.54 -6.36
CA LEU A 41 -8.99 -11.72 -7.04
C LEU A 41 -7.94 -12.42 -7.90
N ALA A 42 -7.04 -11.65 -8.52
CA ALA A 42 -5.92 -12.18 -9.30
C ALA A 42 -4.82 -12.75 -8.39
N HIS A 43 -4.67 -12.22 -7.16
CA HIS A 43 -3.57 -12.57 -6.25
C HIS A 43 -4.07 -13.05 -4.88
N LYS A 44 -5.05 -13.97 -4.86
CA LYS A 44 -5.73 -14.43 -3.63
C LYS A 44 -4.76 -14.93 -2.55
N ARG A 45 -3.82 -15.80 -2.91
CA ARG A 45 -2.85 -16.39 -1.96
C ARG A 45 -2.02 -15.31 -1.28
N PHE A 46 -1.39 -14.44 -2.07
CA PHE A 46 -0.63 -13.30 -1.54
C PHE A 46 -1.50 -12.42 -0.64
N CYS A 47 -2.66 -11.97 -1.16
CA CYS A 47 -3.53 -11.03 -0.45
C CYS A 47 -4.10 -11.62 0.85
N LYS A 48 -4.49 -12.89 0.86
CA LYS A 48 -5.12 -13.53 2.02
C LYS A 48 -4.10 -14.09 3.00
N ASP A 49 -3.16 -14.88 2.49
CA ASP A 49 -2.33 -15.76 3.32
C ASP A 49 -1.02 -15.07 3.75
N GLU A 50 -0.48 -14.18 2.90
CA GLU A 50 0.82 -13.54 3.17
C GLU A 50 0.68 -12.18 3.82
N VAL A 51 -0.21 -11.32 3.29
CA VAL A 51 -0.41 -9.95 3.79
C VAL A 51 -1.69 -9.77 4.62
N GLY A 52 -2.61 -10.75 4.64
CA GLY A 52 -3.75 -10.74 5.55
C GLY A 52 -4.83 -9.69 5.25
N VAL A 53 -5.05 -9.34 3.97
CA VAL A 53 -6.08 -8.40 3.53
C VAL A 53 -7.47 -8.98 3.83
N LYS A 54 -8.22 -8.29 4.70
CA LYS A 54 -9.56 -8.72 5.13
C LYS A 54 -10.69 -8.05 4.34
N ALA A 55 -10.45 -6.86 3.79
CA ALA A 55 -11.46 -6.06 3.11
C ALA A 55 -10.83 -5.15 2.05
N VAL A 56 -11.64 -4.77 1.06
CA VAL A 56 -11.28 -3.83 -0.01
C VAL A 56 -12.32 -2.70 -0.12
N PRO A 57 -11.93 -1.48 -0.52
CA PRO A 57 -10.55 -1.06 -0.74
C PRO A 57 -9.79 -0.91 0.58
N SER A 58 -8.53 -1.33 0.58
CA SER A 58 -7.61 -1.13 1.70
C SER A 58 -6.24 -0.74 1.19
N VAL A 59 -5.41 -0.18 2.07
CA VAL A 59 -4.07 0.26 1.75
C VAL A 59 -3.09 -0.25 2.79
N HIS A 60 -1.96 -0.76 2.33
CA HIS A 60 -0.79 -0.97 3.16
C HIS A 60 0.25 0.10 2.82
N VAL A 61 0.83 0.69 3.87
CA VAL A 61 1.88 1.70 3.77
C VAL A 61 3.16 1.10 4.36
N TYR A 62 4.19 0.97 3.53
CA TYR A 62 5.49 0.46 3.89
C TYR A 62 6.52 1.57 3.81
N CYS A 63 7.34 1.70 4.85
CA CYS A 63 8.36 2.73 4.95
C CYS A 63 9.66 2.09 5.39
N ASP A 64 10.68 2.23 4.54
CA ASP A 64 12.00 1.59 4.70
C ASP A 64 11.88 0.07 4.90
N GLY A 65 11.03 -0.56 4.10
CA GLY A 65 10.82 -2.01 4.15
C GLY A 65 10.10 -2.48 5.42
N GLU A 66 9.35 -1.62 6.11
CA GLU A 66 8.53 -2.00 7.27
C GLU A 66 7.07 -1.56 7.10
N LEU A 67 6.12 -2.43 7.41
CA LEU A 67 4.69 -2.11 7.40
C LEU A 67 4.40 -1.09 8.52
N ARG A 68 4.00 0.12 8.14
CA ARG A 68 3.63 1.19 9.09
C ARG A 68 2.13 1.21 9.34
N ALA A 69 1.32 0.96 8.32
CA ALA A 69 -0.13 0.96 8.46
C ALA A 69 -0.79 0.00 7.46
N ALA A 70 -1.85 -0.66 7.92
CA ALA A 70 -2.79 -1.44 7.10
C ALA A 70 -4.21 -0.94 7.40
N LEU A 71 -4.81 -0.21 6.47
CA LEU A 71 -6.02 0.59 6.73
C LEU A 71 -7.09 0.35 5.66
N PRO A 72 -8.39 0.32 6.01
CA PRO A 72 -9.45 0.43 5.03
C PRO A 72 -9.41 1.83 4.38
N LEU A 73 -9.57 1.89 3.07
CA LEU A 73 -9.54 3.14 2.32
C LEU A 73 -10.96 3.71 2.22
N ASN A 74 -11.44 4.31 3.30
CA ASN A 74 -12.75 4.97 3.37
C ASN A 74 -12.60 6.42 3.85
N LYS A 75 -13.70 7.15 4.02
CA LYS A 75 -13.69 8.56 4.46
C LYS A 75 -12.91 8.78 5.77
N ARG A 76 -12.94 7.81 6.70
CA ARG A 76 -12.23 7.87 7.99
C ARG A 76 -10.76 7.42 7.87
N GLY A 77 -10.48 6.43 7.03
CA GLY A 77 -9.12 5.92 6.80
C GLY A 77 -8.25 6.84 5.94
N TRP A 78 -8.85 7.68 5.09
CA TRP A 78 -8.11 8.56 4.18
C TRP A 78 -7.21 9.58 4.90
N PRO A 79 -7.68 10.34 5.91
CA PRO A 79 -6.80 11.23 6.69
C PRO A 79 -5.64 10.49 7.36
N MET A 80 -5.90 9.31 7.93
CA MET A 80 -4.85 8.48 8.56
C MET A 80 -3.81 8.03 7.54
N PHE A 81 -4.24 7.55 6.37
CA PHE A 81 -3.36 7.18 5.27
C PHE A 81 -2.42 8.33 4.87
N VAL A 82 -2.96 9.54 4.68
CA VAL A 82 -2.15 10.72 4.35
C VAL A 82 -1.19 11.08 5.49
N SER A 83 -1.64 10.98 6.73
CA SER A 83 -0.80 11.22 7.91
C SER A 83 0.38 10.24 7.98
N THR A 84 0.14 8.95 7.76
CA THR A 84 1.19 7.93 7.74
C THR A 84 2.22 8.20 6.66
N ILE A 85 1.78 8.58 5.44
CA ILE A 85 2.73 8.98 4.38
C ILE A 85 3.59 10.17 4.83
N LYS A 86 2.97 11.21 5.40
CA LYS A 86 3.71 12.39 5.89
C LYS A 86 4.75 12.00 6.93
N GLN A 87 4.39 11.16 7.89
CA GLN A 87 5.33 10.66 8.91
C GLN A 87 6.48 9.90 8.28
N CYS A 88 6.21 9.00 7.32
CA CYS A 88 7.27 8.29 6.60
C CYS A 88 8.18 9.19 5.75
N ARG A 89 7.69 10.37 5.38
CA ARG A 89 8.46 11.39 4.67
C ARG A 89 9.17 12.36 5.61
N GLY A 90 9.06 12.19 6.92
CA GLY A 90 9.64 13.11 7.90
C GLY A 90 8.90 14.45 7.99
N LEU A 91 7.65 14.51 7.50
CA LEU A 91 6.80 15.70 7.46
C LEU A 91 5.72 15.70 8.55
N GLY A 92 5.82 14.80 9.53
CA GLY A 92 4.93 14.72 10.69
C GLY A 92 5.74 14.57 11.97
N GLY A 93 5.64 15.55 12.87
CA GLY A 93 6.43 15.64 14.11
C GLY A 93 5.95 14.75 15.26
N ILE A 94 5.55 13.51 15.00
CA ILE A 94 5.21 12.55 16.06
C ILE A 94 5.73 11.17 15.67
N GLU A 95 6.64 10.66 16.48
CA GLU A 95 7.24 9.33 16.39
C GLU A 95 6.17 8.25 16.61
N LEU A 96 5.97 7.37 15.63
CA LEU A 96 5.09 6.20 15.77
C LEU A 96 5.90 5.03 16.31
N SER A 97 5.43 4.44 17.42
CA SER A 97 6.03 3.24 17.99
C SER A 97 6.07 2.08 16.97
N PRO A 98 7.17 1.31 16.91
CA PRO A 98 7.32 0.24 15.95
C PRO A 98 6.33 -0.90 16.22
N MET A 99 5.40 -1.14 15.27
CA MET A 99 4.68 -2.41 15.22
C MET A 99 5.63 -3.51 14.73
N ARG A 100 5.52 -4.69 15.37
CA ARG A 100 6.49 -5.80 15.33
C ARG A 100 7.03 -6.15 13.94
N ARG A 101 8.34 -6.43 13.92
CA ARG A 101 9.23 -6.73 12.78
C ARG A 101 8.60 -7.63 11.71
N LEU A 102 8.40 -7.05 10.52
CA LEU A 102 8.23 -7.75 9.23
C LEU A 102 9.48 -7.60 8.33
N ARG A 103 10.66 -7.33 8.91
CA ARG A 103 11.91 -7.04 8.16
C ARG A 103 12.29 -8.13 7.16
N THR A 104 12.09 -9.41 7.49
CA THR A 104 12.42 -10.53 6.60
C THR A 104 11.41 -10.71 5.47
N LYS A 105 10.12 -10.45 5.72
CA LYS A 105 9.08 -10.62 4.71
C LYS A 105 9.11 -9.55 3.63
N LEU A 106 9.63 -8.35 3.89
CA LEU A 106 9.72 -7.32 2.85
C LEU A 106 10.88 -7.50 1.88
N ALA A 107 11.97 -8.19 2.24
CA ALA A 107 12.95 -8.62 1.24
C ALA A 107 12.35 -9.69 0.30
N GLU A 108 11.54 -10.61 0.83
CA GLU A 108 10.77 -11.59 0.04
C GLU A 108 9.65 -10.95 -0.77
N ILE A 109 8.89 -10.01 -0.19
CA ILE A 109 7.84 -9.28 -0.90
C ILE A 109 8.47 -8.34 -1.92
N ASN A 110 9.63 -7.71 -1.66
CA ASN A 110 10.34 -6.90 -2.65
C ASN A 110 10.96 -7.79 -3.73
N TRP A 111 11.44 -9.01 -3.42
CA TRP A 111 11.86 -10.00 -4.41
C TRP A 111 10.66 -10.51 -5.23
N GLN A 112 9.55 -10.88 -4.61
CA GLN A 112 8.33 -11.32 -5.29
C GLN A 112 7.70 -10.17 -6.08
N LEU A 113 7.66 -8.95 -5.57
CA LEU A 113 7.19 -7.77 -6.30
C LEU A 113 8.15 -7.43 -7.44
N ARG A 114 9.48 -7.51 -7.28
CA ARG A 114 10.46 -7.33 -8.38
C ARG A 114 10.33 -8.43 -9.44
N SER A 115 10.21 -9.70 -9.04
CA SER A 115 9.98 -10.84 -9.94
C SER A 115 8.60 -10.80 -10.61
N ALA A 116 7.58 -10.30 -9.91
CA ALA A 116 6.21 -10.13 -10.43
C ALA A 116 6.08 -8.88 -11.33
N VAL A 117 6.88 -7.84 -11.09
CA VAL A 117 7.04 -6.68 -12.00
C VAL A 117 7.73 -7.12 -13.29
N SER A 118 8.60 -8.13 -13.26
CA SER A 118 9.12 -8.80 -14.47
C SER A 118 8.10 -9.72 -15.18
N SER A 119 6.90 -9.97 -14.62
CA SER A 119 5.88 -10.85 -15.22
C SER A 119 4.44 -10.31 -15.17
N ALA A 120 4.26 -8.99 -15.34
CA ALA A 120 2.96 -8.36 -15.62
C ALA A 120 1.91 -8.28 -14.47
N ILE A 121 2.33 -8.25 -13.20
CA ILE A 121 1.42 -8.33 -12.04
C ILE A 121 1.04 -6.98 -11.38
N LEU A 122 1.74 -5.88 -11.65
CA LEU A 122 1.47 -4.57 -11.02
C LEU A 122 1.31 -3.48 -12.07
N ARG A 123 0.21 -2.72 -12.01
CA ARG A 123 0.12 -1.43 -12.71
C ARG A 123 0.78 -0.36 -11.84
N LEU A 124 1.97 0.08 -12.25
CA LEU A 124 2.63 1.23 -11.66
C LEU A 124 1.83 2.49 -12.03
N LEU A 125 1.49 3.29 -11.03
CA LEU A 125 0.93 4.63 -11.25
C LEU A 125 2.10 5.62 -11.28
N ALA A 126 2.35 6.20 -12.46
CA ALA A 126 3.34 7.26 -12.68
C ALA A 126 2.85 8.62 -12.17
#